data_AF-A0A821MFD6-F1
#
_entry.id   AF-A0A821MFD6-F1
#
_cell.length_a   1.000
_cell.length_b   1.000
_cell.length_c   1.000
_cell.angle_alpha   90.00
_cell.angle_beta   90.00
_cell.angle_gamma   90.00
#
_symmetry.space_group_name_H-M   'P 1'
#
loop_
_entity.id
_entity.type
_entity.pdbx_description
1 polymer ?
#
loop_
_entity_poly.entity_id
_entity_poly.type
_entity_poly.pdbx_seq_one_letter_code
_entity_poly.pdbx_strand_id
1 'polypeptide(L)'
;MTEVPGRVLTAPKIQYGGRTKVIVTPNQGVWDMRGKQFHTGIEIRTWAIACFAPQRNCNEASLRTFTQQLQRISNDAGMPIVGQPCFCKYATGIEQVEPMFKFLKTTYNGLQLIVVVL
;
A
#
# COMPACT_ATOMS: atom_id res chain seq x y z
N MET A 1 36.13 -30.54 -6.07
CA MET A 1 35.54 -29.28 -5.58
C MET A 1 36.32 -28.89 -4.33
N THR A 2 36.69 -27.61 -4.18
CA THR A 2 37.47 -27.15 -3.01
C THR A 2 36.53 -27.01 -1.80
N GLU A 3 36.96 -27.53 -0.64
CA GLU A 3 36.21 -27.36 0.61
C GLU A 3 36.34 -25.92 1.12
N VAL A 4 35.20 -25.32 1.47
CA VAL A 4 35.15 -23.96 2.01
C VAL A 4 34.33 -23.95 3.30
N PRO A 5 34.92 -23.56 4.45
CA PRO A 5 34.17 -23.46 5.69
C PRO A 5 33.21 -22.26 5.66
N GLY A 6 31.91 -22.54 5.75
CA GLY A 6 30.85 -21.53 5.82
C GLY A 6 30.40 -21.22 7.24
N ARG A 7 29.63 -20.14 7.40
CA ARG A 7 28.89 -19.81 8.63
C ARG A 7 27.46 -19.42 8.29
N VAL A 8 26.51 -19.83 9.12
CA VAL A 8 25.12 -19.37 9.06
C VAL A 8 24.85 -18.55 10.31
N LEU A 9 24.66 -17.25 10.14
CA LEU A 9 24.36 -16.35 11.26
C LEU A 9 22.93 -16.54 11.74
N THR A 10 22.70 -16.32 13.04
CA THR A 10 21.36 -16.33 13.62
C THR A 10 20.54 -15.17 13.08
N ALA A 11 19.27 -15.43 12.74
CA ALA A 11 18.36 -14.39 12.28
C ALA A 11 18.03 -13.38 13.39
N PRO A 12 17.98 -12.07 13.08
CA PRO A 12 17.58 -11.06 14.06
C PRO A 12 16.08 -11.15 14.37
N LYS A 13 15.68 -10.64 15.53
CA LYS A 13 14.27 -10.47 15.89
C LYS A 13 13.73 -9.18 15.28
N ILE A 14 12.51 -9.23 14.76
CA ILE A 14 11.78 -8.11 14.15
C ILE A 14 10.61 -7.75 15.05
N GLN A 15 10.58 -6.52 15.54
CA GLN A 15 9.50 -6.02 16.39
C GLN A 15 8.47 -5.23 15.56
N TYR A 16 7.21 -5.63 15.68
CA TYR A 16 6.05 -4.95 15.12
C TYR A 16 5.38 -4.05 16.16
N GLY A 17 4.38 -3.28 15.72
CA GLY A 17 3.66 -2.32 16.54
C GLY A 17 2.26 -2.78 16.91
N GLY A 18 1.31 -1.86 16.85
CA GLY A 18 -0.04 -2.07 17.33
C GLY A 18 -0.09 -2.30 18.84
N ARG A 19 -1.22 -2.85 19.32
CA ARG A 19 -1.43 -3.11 20.75
C ARG A 19 -0.56 -4.25 21.28
N THR A 20 -0.29 -5.26 20.43
CA THR A 20 0.37 -6.50 20.82
C THR A 20 1.89 -6.44 20.70
N LYS A 21 2.44 -5.48 19.93
CA LYS A 21 3.89 -5.30 19.71
C LYS A 21 4.63 -6.61 19.43
N VAL A 22 4.05 -7.44 18.56
CA VAL A 22 4.51 -8.80 18.27
C VAL A 22 5.98 -8.78 17.82
N ILE A 23 6.78 -9.70 18.35
CA ILE A 23 8.16 -9.93 17.90
C ILE A 23 8.20 -11.25 17.13
N VAL A 24 8.84 -11.25 15.97
CA VAL A 24 9.06 -12.46 15.16
C VAL A 24 10.53 -12.68 14.87
N THR A 25 10.91 -13.95 14.75
CA THR A 25 12.24 -14.35 14.27
C THR A 25 12.05 -14.99 12.90
N PRO A 26 12.75 -14.53 11.84
CA PRO A 26 12.71 -15.16 10.54
C PRO A 26 13.10 -16.64 10.62
N ASN A 27 12.37 -17.49 9.90
CA ASN A 27 12.67 -18.90 9.74
C ASN A 27 13.16 -19.14 8.30
N GLN A 28 14.38 -19.67 8.15
CA GLN A 28 15.00 -19.88 6.83
C GLN A 28 14.95 -18.63 5.92
N GLY A 29 15.15 -17.45 6.51
CA GLY A 29 15.13 -16.17 5.78
C GLY A 29 13.74 -15.61 5.49
N VAL A 30 12.65 -16.22 6.00
CA VAL A 30 11.27 -15.81 5.72
C VAL A 30 10.49 -15.48 6.99
N TRP A 31 9.59 -14.49 6.89
CA TRP A 31 8.57 -14.18 7.88
C TRP A 31 7.33 -13.57 7.17
N ASP A 32 6.20 -13.45 7.87
CA ASP A 32 4.98 -12.83 7.34
C ASP A 32 4.43 -11.73 8.26
N MET A 33 3.43 -10.99 7.78
CA MET A 33 2.72 -9.95 8.55
C MET A 33 1.35 -10.37 9.08
N ARG A 34 0.96 -11.65 8.99
CA ARG A 34 -0.36 -12.10 9.44
C ARG A 34 -0.51 -11.89 10.94
N GLY A 35 -1.59 -11.23 11.36
CA GLY A 35 -1.83 -10.87 12.75
C GLY A 35 -0.86 -9.84 13.33
N LYS A 36 -0.09 -9.12 12.49
CA LYS A 36 0.90 -8.13 12.89
C LYS A 36 0.56 -6.78 12.27
N GLN A 37 0.76 -5.72 13.05
CA GLN A 37 0.56 -4.34 12.60
C GLN A 37 1.90 -3.63 12.48
N PHE A 38 2.01 -2.67 11.57
CA PHE A 38 3.21 -1.84 11.44
C PHE A 38 3.67 -1.29 12.78
N HIS A 39 4.99 -1.14 12.94
CA HIS A 39 5.59 -0.54 14.14
C HIS A 39 4.96 0.83 14.43
N THR A 40 4.91 1.67 13.41
CA THR A 40 4.24 2.96 13.41
C THR A 40 3.38 3.05 12.15
N GLY A 41 2.09 2.78 12.29
CA GLY A 41 1.14 2.88 11.19
C GLY A 41 0.71 4.33 10.92
N ILE A 42 0.50 4.67 9.65
CA ILE A 42 -0.06 5.95 9.23
C ILE A 42 -1.55 5.77 8.92
N GLU A 43 -2.36 6.72 9.40
CA GLU A 43 -3.75 6.82 8.96
C GLU A 43 -3.84 7.66 7.68
N ILE A 44 -4.43 7.08 6.63
CA ILE A 44 -4.64 7.74 5.34
C ILE A 44 -6.10 8.18 5.26
N ARG A 45 -6.34 9.49 5.26
CA ARG A 45 -7.67 10.12 5.23
C ARG A 45 -7.97 10.75 3.87
N THR A 46 -7.00 11.45 3.29
CA THR A 46 -7.17 12.14 2.00
C THR A 46 -6.32 11.46 0.95
N TRP A 47 -6.96 10.73 0.03
CA TRP A 47 -6.28 9.95 -0.99
C TRP A 47 -7.10 9.89 -2.29
N ALA A 48 -6.44 9.65 -3.41
CA ALA A 48 -7.06 9.63 -4.74
C ALA A 48 -6.69 8.37 -5.53
N ILE A 49 -7.49 8.05 -6.54
CA ILE A 49 -7.22 7.03 -7.56
C ILE A 49 -7.19 7.70 -8.93
N ALA A 50 -6.14 7.46 -9.70
CA ALA A 50 -6.03 7.82 -11.10
C ALA A 50 -5.85 6.55 -11.94
N CYS A 51 -6.82 6.22 -12.79
CA CYS A 51 -6.80 5.00 -13.58
C CYS A 51 -6.40 5.30 -15.03
N PHE A 52 -5.22 4.87 -15.45
CA PHE A 52 -4.73 4.97 -16.83
C PHE A 52 -4.97 3.70 -17.65
N ALA A 53 -5.42 2.63 -17.01
CA ALA A 53 -5.88 1.43 -17.69
C ALA A 53 -7.20 1.72 -18.44
N PRO A 54 -7.39 1.16 -19.66
CA PRO A 54 -8.65 1.31 -20.39
C PRO A 54 -9.84 0.80 -19.56
N GLN A 55 -10.92 1.59 -19.49
CA GLN A 55 -12.11 1.29 -18.68
C GLN A 55 -12.74 -0.08 -18.99
N ARG A 56 -12.61 -0.56 -20.24
CA ARG A 56 -13.04 -1.91 -20.64
C ARG A 56 -12.29 -3.04 -19.91
N ASN A 57 -11.02 -2.82 -19.56
CA ASN A 57 -10.17 -3.80 -18.87
C ASN A 57 -10.21 -3.58 -17.35
N CYS A 58 -10.36 -2.33 -16.92
CA CYS A 58 -10.45 -1.95 -15.52
C CYS A 58 -11.73 -1.12 -15.30
N ASN A 59 -12.85 -1.77 -15.07
CA ASN A 59 -14.13 -1.09 -14.87
C ASN A 59 -14.28 -0.55 -13.42
N GLU A 60 -15.32 0.24 -13.19
CA GLU A 60 -15.55 0.85 -11.88
C GLU A 60 -15.83 -0.17 -10.77
N ALA A 61 -16.43 -1.32 -11.10
CA ALA A 61 -16.68 -2.39 -10.14
C ALA A 61 -15.36 -3.03 -9.68
N SER A 62 -14.40 -3.21 -10.59
CA SER A 62 -13.04 -3.66 -10.27
C SER A 62 -12.33 -2.66 -9.36
N LEU A 63 -12.38 -1.35 -9.66
CA LEU A 63 -11.78 -0.30 -8.82
C LEU A 63 -12.41 -0.24 -7.42
N ARG A 64 -13.73 -0.41 -7.33
CA ARG A 64 -14.46 -0.46 -6.05
C ARG A 64 -14.05 -1.69 -5.23
N THR A 65 -13.98 -2.85 -5.87
CA THR A 65 -13.58 -4.11 -5.21
C THR A 65 -12.14 -4.01 -4.71
N PHE A 66 -11.24 -3.50 -5.55
CA PHE A 66 -9.85 -3.21 -5.18
C PHE A 66 -9.79 -2.30 -3.96
N THR A 67 -10.53 -1.19 -3.97
CA THR A 67 -10.56 -0.23 -2.84
C THR A 67 -11.00 -0.90 -1.55
N GLN A 68 -12.08 -1.69 -1.57
CA GLN A 68 -12.57 -2.39 -0.39
C GLN A 68 -11.56 -3.40 0.16
N GLN A 69 -10.93 -4.19 -0.71
CA GLN A 69 -9.91 -5.15 -0.27
C GLN A 69 -8.66 -4.44 0.26
N LEU A 70 -8.22 -3.37 -0.40
CA LEU A 70 -7.09 -2.55 0.04
C LEU A 70 -7.35 -1.98 1.43
N GLN A 71 -8.51 -1.38 1.65
CA GLN A 71 -8.90 -0.82 2.96
C GLN A 71 -8.93 -1.89 4.06
N ARG A 72 -9.47 -3.07 3.76
CA ARG A 72 -9.48 -4.20 4.71
C ARG A 72 -8.06 -4.59 5.11
N ILE A 73 -7.19 -4.86 4.13
CA ILE A 73 -5.81 -5.29 4.40
C ILE A 73 -5.00 -4.19 5.08
N SER A 74 -5.18 -2.92 4.68
CA SER A 74 -4.48 -1.79 5.30
C SER A 74 -4.89 -1.63 6.76
N ASN A 75 -6.17 -1.81 7.10
CA ASN A 75 -6.67 -1.78 8.46
C ASN A 75 -6.07 -2.91 9.30
N ASP A 76 -6.03 -4.14 8.77
CA ASP A 76 -5.44 -5.29 9.46
C ASP A 76 -3.93 -5.10 9.72
N ALA A 77 -3.23 -4.42 8.80
CA ALA A 77 -1.82 -4.05 8.93
C ALA A 77 -1.57 -2.84 9.87
N GLY A 78 -2.62 -2.20 10.39
CA GLY A 78 -2.50 -1.02 11.26
C GLY A 78 -2.19 0.29 10.52
N MET A 79 -2.43 0.34 9.21
CA MET A 79 -2.34 1.55 8.37
C MET A 79 -3.72 1.86 7.76
N PRO A 80 -4.71 2.30 8.56
CA PRO A 80 -6.08 2.42 8.10
C PRO A 80 -6.20 3.45 6.97
N ILE A 81 -6.77 3.04 5.84
CA ILE A 81 -7.23 3.93 4.76
C ILE A 81 -8.71 4.20 5.01
N VAL A 82 -9.01 5.44 5.39
CA VAL A 82 -10.33 5.85 5.87
C VAL A 82 -11.10 6.53 4.75
N GLY A 83 -12.37 6.15 4.61
CA GLY A 83 -13.28 6.77 3.64
C GLY A 83 -12.97 6.41 2.19
N GLN A 84 -13.88 6.81 1.29
CA GLN A 84 -13.69 6.66 -0.16
C GLN A 84 -12.61 7.64 -0.66
N PRO A 85 -11.93 7.33 -1.78
CA PRO A 85 -10.98 8.26 -2.35
C PRO A 85 -11.67 9.58 -2.70
N CYS A 86 -11.02 10.71 -2.42
CA CYS A 86 -11.56 12.03 -2.70
C CYS A 86 -11.64 12.32 -4.21
N PHE A 87 -10.93 11.54 -5.03
CA PHE A 87 -10.96 11.60 -6.47
C PHE A 87 -10.76 10.20 -7.05
N CYS A 88 -11.57 9.82 -8.05
CA CYS A 88 -11.42 8.56 -8.79
C CYS A 88 -11.82 8.80 -10.24
N LYS A 89 -10.85 8.91 -11.16
CA LYS A 89 -11.11 9.15 -12.59
C LYS A 89 -10.21 8.33 -13.50
N TYR A 90 -10.73 8.07 -14.69
CA TYR A 90 -9.97 7.55 -15.81
C TYR A 90 -9.24 8.68 -16.53
N ALA A 91 -8.02 8.42 -16.96
CA ALA A 91 -7.27 9.24 -17.89
C ALA A 91 -6.58 8.36 -18.92
N THR A 92 -6.24 8.94 -20.06
CA THR A 92 -5.53 8.27 -21.14
C THR A 92 -4.42 9.18 -21.61
N GLY A 93 -3.24 8.62 -21.85
CA GLY A 93 -2.09 9.37 -22.32
C GLY A 93 -1.27 10.01 -21.20
N ILE A 94 0.04 10.09 -21.43
CA ILE A 94 1.03 10.63 -20.49
C ILE A 94 0.85 12.14 -20.27
N GLU A 95 0.27 12.83 -21.24
CA GLU A 95 -0.02 14.26 -21.22
C GLU A 95 -1.07 14.65 -20.17
N GLN A 96 -1.90 13.71 -19.73
CA GLN A 96 -2.92 13.96 -18.71
C GLN A 96 -2.37 13.88 -17.28
N VAL A 97 -1.17 13.33 -17.08
CA VAL A 97 -0.59 13.12 -15.74
C VAL A 97 -0.36 14.46 -15.04
N GLU A 98 0.37 15.38 -15.67
CA GLU A 98 0.74 16.66 -15.04
C GLU A 98 -0.48 17.55 -14.74
N PRO A 99 -1.41 17.80 -15.68
CA PRO A 99 -2.62 18.58 -15.39
C PRO A 99 -3.46 17.98 -14.27
N MET A 100 -3.64 16.66 -14.27
CA MET A 100 -4.39 15.96 -13.22
C MET A 100 -3.71 16.11 -11.86
N PHE A 101 -2.39 15.90 -11.78
CA PHE A 101 -1.68 15.95 -10.50
C PHE A 101 -1.59 17.37 -9.95
N LYS A 102 -1.44 18.39 -10.82
CA LYS A 102 -1.55 19.79 -10.42
C LYS A 102 -2.93 20.08 -9.84
N PHE A 103 -3.99 19.68 -10.53
CA PHE A 103 -5.37 19.81 -10.05
C PHE A 103 -5.57 19.11 -8.70
N LEU A 104 -5.10 17.88 -8.53
CA LEU A 104 -5.24 17.13 -7.27
C LEU A 104 -4.53 17.85 -6.11
N LYS A 105 -3.30 18.33 -6.33
CA LYS A 105 -2.51 19.04 -5.33
C LYS A 105 -3.14 20.36 -4.89
N THR A 106 -3.74 21.10 -5.82
CA THR A 106 -4.36 22.40 -5.50
C THR A 106 -5.77 22.25 -4.92
N THR A 107 -6.51 21.21 -5.31
CA THR A 107 -7.92 21.04 -4.94
C THR A 107 -8.09 20.32 -3.60
N TYR A 108 -7.29 19.29 -3.33
CA TYR A 108 -7.44 18.47 -2.13
C TYR A 108 -6.33 18.79 -1.11
N ASN A 109 -6.63 19.71 -0.20
CA ASN A 109 -5.69 20.06 0.87
C ASN A 109 -5.39 18.83 1.74
N GLY A 110 -4.11 18.63 2.06
CA GLY A 110 -3.66 17.47 2.83
C GLY A 110 -3.74 16.15 2.08
N LEU A 111 -3.75 16.13 0.74
CA LEU A 111 -3.65 14.91 -0.06
C LEU A 111 -2.40 14.09 0.33
N GLN A 112 -2.59 12.86 0.79
CA GLN A 112 -1.54 11.99 1.31
C GLN A 112 -1.03 10.98 0.29
N LEU A 113 -1.89 10.55 -0.64
CA LEU A 113 -1.59 9.47 -1.58
C LEU A 113 -2.41 9.60 -2.87
N ILE A 114 -1.79 9.31 -4.01
CA ILE A 114 -2.46 9.04 -5.29
C ILE A 114 -2.10 7.61 -5.69
N VAL A 115 -3.11 6.74 -5.76
CA VAL A 115 -2.96 5.38 -6.29
C VAL A 115 -3.17 5.43 -7.79
N VAL A 116 -2.13 5.07 -8.56
CA VAL A 116 -2.17 5.07 -10.02
C VAL A 116 -2.32 3.64 -10.52
N VAL A 117 -3.37 3.38 -11.32
CA VAL A 117 -3.60 2.09 -11.98
C VAL A 117 -3.10 2.20 -13.42
N LEU A 118 -2.23 1.28 -13.83
CA LEU A 118 -1.60 1.24 -15.15
C LEU A 118 -2.04 0.00 -15.93
#